data_AF-A0A1W1CN35-F1
#
_entry.id   AF-A0A1W1CN35-F1
#
_cell.length_a   1.000
_cell.length_b   1.000
_cell.length_c   1.000
_cell.angle_alpha   90.00
_cell.angle_beta   90.00
_cell.angle_gamma   90.00
#
_symmetry.space_group_name_H-M   'P 1'
#
loop_
_entity.id
_entity.type
_entity.pdbx_description
1 polymer ?
#
loop_
_entity_poly.entity_id
_entity_poly.type
_entity_poly.pdbx_seq_one_letter_code
_entity_poly.pdbx_strand_id
1 'polypeptide(L)'
;MNGKTQANRLAQLMQKKGFLPSYILALPLMEIRSSSLKKLESGDILLLGLNSLTCLLMDSHKICANVVLVKQNDRYGMQIIKLVNKPIESTNSKKYEKLEFIFGNVQCRTLSVGHIIDIAHINLDKVTLVSQEKTIAAASLVNVEGKIAVKIEKVEK
;
A
#
# COMPACT_ATOMS: atom_id res chain seq x y z
N MET A 1 -52.56 5.58 -6.17
CA MET A 1 -51.63 4.67 -6.86
C MET A 1 -50.24 5.31 -6.83
N ASN A 2 -49.39 4.87 -5.91
CA ASN A 2 -48.10 5.51 -5.63
C ASN A 2 -47.08 5.15 -6.70
N GLY A 3 -46.75 6.12 -7.55
CA GLY A 3 -45.71 6.02 -8.58
C GLY A 3 -44.33 5.89 -7.94
N LYS A 4 -43.93 4.66 -7.58
CA LYS A 4 -42.52 4.29 -7.44
C LYS A 4 -41.90 4.28 -8.84
N THR A 5 -41.53 5.46 -9.32
CA THR A 5 -40.85 5.66 -10.61
C THR A 5 -39.59 4.81 -10.68
N GLN A 6 -39.33 4.22 -11.85
CA GLN A 6 -38.10 3.45 -12.12
C GLN A 6 -36.83 4.23 -11.76
N ALA A 7 -36.87 5.56 -11.85
CA ALA A 7 -35.81 6.47 -11.41
C ALA A 7 -35.45 6.33 -9.92
N ASN A 8 -36.42 6.14 -9.02
CA ASN A 8 -36.14 5.93 -7.59
C ASN A 8 -35.53 4.54 -7.32
N ARG A 9 -35.93 3.52 -8.09
CA ARG A 9 -35.27 2.21 -8.07
C ARG A 9 -33.84 2.30 -8.60
N LEU A 10 -33.61 3.07 -9.67
CA LEU A 10 -32.28 3.30 -10.23
C LEU A 10 -31.39 4.06 -9.23
N ALA A 11 -31.90 5.12 -8.58
CA ALA A 11 -31.17 5.86 -7.54
C ALA A 11 -30.81 4.98 -6.33
N GLN A 12 -31.72 4.11 -5.88
CA GLN A 12 -31.43 3.14 -4.82
C GLN A 12 -30.43 2.05 -5.26
N LEU A 13 -30.44 1.63 -6.53
CA LEU A 13 -29.46 0.71 -7.10
C LEU A 13 -28.09 1.38 -7.31
N MET A 14 -28.06 2.68 -7.64
CA MET A 14 -26.83 3.47 -7.76
C MET A 14 -26.21 3.76 -6.39
N GLN A 15 -27.01 4.04 -5.36
CA GLN A 15 -26.54 4.12 -3.96
C GLN A 15 -26.06 2.75 -3.44
N LYS A 16 -26.63 1.65 -3.94
CA LYS A 16 -26.20 0.27 -3.66
C LYS A 16 -25.05 -0.24 -4.53
N LYS A 17 -24.48 0.56 -5.45
CA LYS A 17 -23.16 0.25 -6.03
C LYS A 17 -22.14 0.42 -4.91
N GLY A 18 -22.04 -0.64 -4.11
CA GLY A 18 -21.27 -0.72 -2.90
C GLY A 18 -19.85 -0.23 -3.13
N PHE A 19 -19.42 0.66 -2.25
CA PHE A 19 -18.01 0.99 -2.10
C PHE A 19 -17.26 -0.33 -2.00
N LEU A 20 -16.44 -0.60 -3.00
CA LEU A 20 -15.48 -1.69 -2.91
C LEU A 20 -14.58 -1.38 -1.74
N PRO A 21 -14.34 -2.34 -0.82
CA PRO A 21 -13.37 -2.14 0.23
C PRO A 21 -12.04 -1.67 -0.37
N SER A 22 -11.54 -0.57 0.16
CA SER A 22 -10.29 0.05 -0.26
C SER A 22 -9.20 -0.38 0.71
N TYR A 23 -8.07 -0.83 0.18
CA TYR A 23 -6.92 -1.26 0.94
C TYR A 23 -5.68 -0.47 0.50
N ILE A 24 -4.80 -0.20 1.45
CA ILE A 24 -3.50 0.42 1.17
C ILE A 24 -2.55 -0.70 0.70
N LEU A 25 -1.94 -0.51 -0.46
CA LEU A 25 -0.86 -1.35 -0.98
C LEU A 25 0.47 -0.73 -0.56
N ALA A 26 1.24 -1.48 0.23
CA ALA A 26 2.51 -1.01 0.78
C ALA A 26 3.61 -2.06 0.72
N LEU A 27 4.88 -1.65 0.80
CA LEU A 27 5.98 -2.60 1.06
C LEU A 27 5.94 -3.07 2.52
N PRO A 28 6.68 -4.14 2.87
CA PRO A 28 6.84 -4.58 4.24
C PRO A 28 7.28 -3.44 5.15
N LEU A 29 6.62 -3.36 6.31
CA LEU A 29 6.89 -2.32 7.30
C LEU A 29 8.31 -2.49 7.84
N MET A 30 9.03 -1.39 8.00
CA MET A 30 10.38 -1.39 8.56
C MET A 30 10.49 -0.47 9.76
N GLU A 31 11.42 -0.77 10.66
CA GLU A 31 11.78 0.12 11.75
C GLU A 31 13.08 0.84 11.40
N ILE A 32 13.08 2.16 11.55
CA ILE A 32 14.23 3.02 11.31
C ILE A 32 14.49 3.86 12.55
N ARG A 33 15.76 4.17 12.81
CA ARG A 33 16.13 5.00 13.96
C ARG A 33 15.58 6.42 13.74
N SER A 34 14.88 6.98 14.72
CA SER A 34 14.30 8.33 14.65
C SER A 34 15.33 9.41 14.28
N SER A 35 16.58 9.25 14.74
CA SER A 35 17.66 10.17 14.39
C SER A 35 18.06 10.12 12.93
N SER A 36 17.92 8.97 12.27
CA SER A 36 18.20 8.82 10.84
C SER A 36 17.07 9.40 10.01
N LEU A 37 15.81 9.18 10.43
CA LEU A 37 14.64 9.74 9.75
C LEU A 37 14.64 11.28 9.74
N LYS A 38 15.09 11.91 10.84
CA LYS A 38 15.25 13.38 10.93
C LYS A 38 16.34 13.95 10.00
N LYS A 39 17.29 13.12 9.58
CA LYS A 39 18.40 13.49 8.70
C LYS A 39 18.18 13.04 7.25
N LEU A 40 16.99 12.54 6.94
CA LEU A 40 16.65 12.08 5.61
C LEU A 40 16.71 13.27 4.64
N GLU A 41 17.38 13.08 3.52
CA GLU A 41 17.57 14.10 2.48
C GLU A 41 17.20 13.54 1.10
N SER A 42 16.96 14.44 0.15
CA SER A 42 16.74 14.05 -1.25
C SER A 42 18.02 13.40 -1.81
N GLY A 43 17.86 12.29 -2.51
CA GLY A 43 18.95 11.47 -3.02
C GLY A 43 19.35 10.31 -2.12
N ASP A 44 18.93 10.30 -0.84
CA ASP A 44 19.19 9.17 0.06
C ASP A 44 18.57 7.88 -0.48
N ILE A 45 19.26 6.76 -0.24
CA ILE A 45 18.81 5.43 -0.64
C ILE A 45 18.59 4.58 0.61
N LEU A 46 17.36 4.09 0.75
CA LEU A 46 16.95 3.15 1.79
C LEU A 46 16.96 1.73 1.24
N LEU A 47 17.90 0.91 1.70
CA LEU A 47 17.97 -0.50 1.37
C LEU A 47 16.91 -1.28 2.18
N LEU A 48 15.96 -1.91 1.48
CA LEU A 48 14.86 -2.62 2.14
C LEU A 48 15.18 -4.09 2.46
N GLY A 49 16.27 -4.62 1.91
CA GLY A 49 16.65 -6.02 2.08
C GLY A 49 15.68 -7.02 1.43
N LEU A 50 14.88 -6.56 0.46
CA LEU A 50 13.93 -7.39 -0.27
C LEU A 50 14.55 -7.90 -1.58
N ASN A 51 14.45 -9.22 -1.78
CA ASN A 51 14.91 -9.89 -3.00
C ASN A 51 13.81 -9.98 -4.08
N SER A 52 12.56 -9.81 -3.68
CA SER A 52 11.38 -9.85 -4.55
C SER A 52 10.35 -8.83 -4.10
N LEU A 53 9.54 -8.32 -5.03
CA LEU A 53 8.49 -7.36 -4.74
C LEU A 53 7.29 -8.06 -4.09
N THR A 54 7.41 -8.32 -2.79
CA THR A 54 6.32 -8.76 -1.92
C THR A 54 5.78 -7.53 -1.21
N CYS A 55 4.46 -7.35 -1.25
CA CYS A 55 3.77 -6.22 -0.65
C CYS A 55 2.77 -6.68 0.40
N LEU A 56 2.26 -5.73 1.18
CA LEU A 56 1.21 -5.88 2.16
C LEU A 56 -0.05 -5.17 1.66
N LEU A 57 -1.21 -5.76 1.94
CA LEU A 57 -2.49 -5.07 1.92
C LEU A 57 -2.87 -4.70 3.34
N MET A 58 -3.19 -3.42 3.55
CA MET A 58 -3.54 -2.89 4.87
C MET A 58 -4.89 -2.19 4.83
N ASP A 59 -5.60 -2.25 5.96
CA ASP A 59 -6.83 -1.52 6.23
C ASP A 59 -6.56 -0.68 7.49
N SER A 60 -6.10 0.56 7.26
CA SER A 60 -5.62 1.61 8.20
C SER A 60 -4.75 1.17 9.39
N HIS A 61 -5.23 0.25 10.23
CA HIS A 61 -4.58 -0.20 11.46
C HIS A 61 -4.27 -1.70 11.48
N LYS A 62 -4.56 -2.45 10.41
CA LYS A 62 -4.26 -3.88 10.32
C LYS A 62 -3.65 -4.26 8.98
N ILE A 63 -2.76 -5.24 9.01
CA ILE A 63 -2.30 -5.96 7.83
C ILE A 63 -3.31 -7.06 7.56
N CYS A 64 -3.90 -7.04 6.36
CA CYS A 64 -4.96 -7.92 5.88
C CYS A 64 -4.45 -9.10 5.04
N ALA A 65 -3.35 -8.89 4.30
CA ALA A 65 -2.77 -9.93 3.45
C ALA A 65 -1.36 -9.59 3.01
N ASN A 66 -0.61 -10.62 2.61
CA ASN A 66 0.59 -10.49 1.81
C ASN A 66 0.22 -10.74 0.35
N VAL A 67 0.78 -9.94 -0.55
CA VAL A 67 0.60 -10.05 -2.00
C VAL A 67 1.94 -10.07 -2.72
N VAL A 68 1.95 -10.64 -3.92
CA VAL A 68 3.10 -10.64 -4.81
C VAL A 68 2.71 -10.17 -6.20
N LEU A 69 3.62 -9.46 -6.87
CA LEU A 69 3.41 -9.06 -8.25
C LEU A 69 3.40 -10.29 -9.17
N VAL A 70 2.35 -10.43 -9.98
CA VAL A 70 2.23 -11.49 -10.99
C VAL A 70 1.85 -10.90 -12.34
N LYS A 71 2.21 -11.59 -13.42
CA LYS A 71 1.77 -11.27 -14.78
C LYS A 71 0.71 -12.29 -15.22
N GLN A 72 -0.47 -11.82 -15.62
CA GLN A 72 -1.55 -12.64 -16.17
C GLN A 72 -2.11 -11.98 -17.42
N ASN A 73 -2.13 -12.69 -18.55
CA ASN A 73 -2.69 -12.22 -19.83
C ASN A 73 -2.19 -10.82 -20.22
N ASP A 74 -0.87 -10.61 -20.16
CA ASP A 74 -0.18 -9.34 -20.43
C ASP A 74 -0.49 -8.16 -19.52
N ARG A 75 -1.17 -8.40 -18.40
CA ARG A 75 -1.39 -7.39 -17.36
C ARG A 75 -0.67 -7.79 -16.08
N TYR A 76 -0.21 -6.78 -15.34
CA TYR A 76 0.34 -6.97 -14.01
C TYR A 76 -0.77 -6.85 -12.97
N GLY A 77 -0.74 -7.73 -11.98
CA GLY A 77 -1.67 -7.78 -10.86
C GLY A 77 -0.95 -8.12 -9.56
N MET A 78 -1.61 -7.87 -8.43
CA MET A 78 -1.12 -8.30 -7.12
C MET A 78 -1.90 -9.54 -6.66
N GLN A 79 -1.24 -10.69 -6.62
CA GLN A 79 -1.86 -11.94 -6.16
C GLN A 79 -1.75 -12.06 -4.64
N ILE A 80 -2.86 -12.35 -3.97
CA ILE A 80 -2.90 -12.67 -2.54
C ILE A 80 -2.27 -14.05 -2.33
N ILE A 81 -1.13 -14.08 -1.63
CA ILE A 81 -0.43 -15.33 -1.29
C ILE A 81 -0.77 -15.83 0.11
N LYS A 82 -1.14 -14.92 1.01
CA LYS A 82 -1.43 -15.24 2.40
C LYS A 82 -2.36 -14.21 3.01
N LEU A 83 -3.40 -14.67 3.70
CA LEU A 83 -4.20 -13.79 4.56
C LEU A 83 -3.49 -13.57 5.89
N VAL A 84 -3.44 -12.33 6.30
CA VAL A 84 -2.82 -11.90 7.56
C VAL A 84 -3.90 -11.11 8.29
N ASN A 85 -4.10 -11.35 9.57
CA ASN A 85 -5.01 -10.52 10.36
C ASN A 85 -4.25 -10.03 11.59
N LYS A 86 -3.26 -9.18 11.34
CA LYS A 86 -2.35 -8.69 12.37
C LYS A 86 -2.54 -7.19 12.55
N PRO A 87 -2.74 -6.69 13.78
CA PRO A 87 -2.73 -5.25 14.03
C PRO A 87 -1.35 -4.68 13.70
N ILE A 88 -1.33 -3.47 13.15
CA ILE A 88 -0.11 -2.69 12.99
C ILE A 88 0.25 -2.19 14.38
N GLU A 89 1.11 -2.92 15.07
CA GLU A 89 1.63 -2.49 16.36
C GLU A 89 2.36 -1.15 16.19
N SER A 90 1.97 -0.15 16.98
CA SER A 90 2.64 1.13 17.08
C SER A 90 3.81 0.99 18.05
N THR A 91 4.98 0.61 17.54
CA THR A 91 6.22 0.71 18.32
C THR A 91 6.59 2.18 18.47
N ASN A 92 6.00 2.87 19.45
CA ASN A 92 6.43 4.22 19.83
C ASN A 92 7.63 4.14 20.77
N SER A 93 8.74 3.62 20.25
CA SER A 93 10.03 3.73 20.93
C SER A 93 10.62 5.12 20.63
N LYS A 94 11.15 5.82 21.63
CA LYS A 94 11.91 7.07 21.39
C LYS A 94 13.10 6.88 20.44
N LYS A 95 13.54 5.63 20.25
CA LYS A 95 14.73 5.29 19.46
C LYS A 95 14.39 4.90 18.02
N TYR A 96 13.26 4.22 17.81
CA TYR A 96 12.88 3.66 16.52
C TYR A 96 11.45 4.03 16.17
N GLU A 97 11.26 4.40 14.92
CA GLU A 97 9.96 4.69 14.33
C GLU A 97 9.64 3.65 13.26
N LYS A 98 8.37 3.31 13.16
CA LYS A 98 7.85 2.44 12.12
C LYS A 98 7.59 3.26 10.86
N LEU A 99 8.11 2.78 9.74
CA LEU A 99 8.04 3.43 8.46
C LEU A 99 7.22 2.58 7.49
N GLU A 100 6.24 3.22 6.86
CA GLU A 100 5.38 2.63 5.83
C GLU A 100 5.77 3.19 4.46
N PHE A 101 5.78 2.32 3.46
CA PHE A 101 6.10 2.67 2.06
C PHE A 101 4.89 2.35 1.21
N ILE A 102 4.12 3.38 0.87
CA ILE A 102 2.80 3.22 0.27
C ILE A 102 2.86 3.51 -1.22
N PHE A 103 2.37 2.57 -2.03
CA PHE A 103 2.17 2.78 -3.48
C PHE A 103 0.84 3.47 -3.79
N GLY A 104 -0.18 3.21 -2.97
CA GLY A 104 -1.50 3.79 -3.12
C GLY A 104 -2.61 2.86 -2.64
N ASN A 105 -3.84 3.18 -3.04
CA ASN A 105 -5.03 2.43 -2.66
C ASN A 105 -5.48 1.48 -3.79
N VAL A 106 -5.83 0.26 -3.43
CA VAL A 106 -6.46 -0.73 -4.30
C VAL A 106 -7.87 -1.04 -3.82
N GLN A 107 -8.76 -1.36 -4.75
CA GLN A 107 -10.10 -1.82 -4.43
C GLN A 107 -10.16 -3.34 -4.58
N CYS A 108 -10.65 -4.03 -3.56
CA CYS A 108 -10.77 -5.48 -3.58
C CYS A 108 -12.09 -5.92 -2.94
N ARG A 109 -12.86 -6.75 -3.65
CA ARG A 109 -14.14 -7.28 -3.14
C ARG A 109 -13.95 -8.37 -2.10
N THR A 110 -12.91 -9.19 -2.27
CA THR A 110 -12.75 -10.42 -1.52
C THR A 110 -11.28 -10.70 -1.32
N LEU A 111 -10.87 -10.84 -0.07
CA LEU A 111 -9.53 -11.27 0.28
C LEU A 111 -9.53 -12.80 0.35
N SER A 112 -9.08 -13.45 -0.72
CA SER A 112 -8.87 -14.90 -0.76
C SER A 112 -7.52 -15.22 -1.38
N VAL A 113 -6.86 -16.26 -0.85
CA VAL A 113 -5.57 -16.72 -1.39
C VAL A 113 -5.75 -17.13 -2.85
N GLY A 114 -4.83 -16.71 -3.70
CA GLY A 114 -4.85 -16.91 -5.15
C GLY A 114 -5.58 -15.81 -5.92
N HIS A 115 -6.39 -14.97 -5.27
CA HIS A 115 -7.09 -13.85 -5.91
C HIS A 115 -6.09 -12.79 -6.40
N ILE A 116 -6.34 -12.23 -7.58
CA ILE A 116 -5.47 -11.23 -8.22
C ILE A 116 -6.21 -9.89 -8.21
N ILE A 117 -5.55 -8.90 -7.62
CA ILE A 117 -6.02 -7.52 -7.54
C ILE A 117 -5.46 -6.75 -8.74
N ASP A 118 -6.33 -6.06 -9.45
CA ASP A 118 -5.93 -5.15 -10.51
C ASP A 118 -5.26 -3.91 -9.92
N ILE A 119 -4.11 -3.56 -10.50
CA ILE A 119 -3.26 -2.43 -10.08
C ILE A 119 -2.93 -1.53 -11.26
N ALA A 120 -3.68 -1.60 -12.37
CA ALA A 120 -3.42 -0.80 -13.57
C ALA A 120 -3.39 0.73 -13.30
N HIS A 121 -4.09 1.20 -12.26
CA HIS A 121 -4.10 2.61 -11.86
C HIS A 121 -2.98 3.00 -10.88
N ILE A 122 -2.19 2.04 -10.38
CA ILE A 122 -1.11 2.29 -9.43
C ILE A 122 0.22 2.39 -10.15
N ASN A 123 0.97 3.45 -9.85
CA ASN A 123 2.34 3.57 -10.28
C ASN A 123 3.28 2.95 -9.23
N LEU A 124 3.77 1.73 -9.48
CA LEU A 124 4.70 1.02 -8.59
C LEU A 124 6.10 1.63 -8.53
N ASP A 125 6.42 2.58 -9.40
CA ASP A 125 7.66 3.34 -9.30
C ASP A 125 7.58 4.39 -8.18
N LYS A 126 6.40 4.94 -7.90
CA LYS A 126 6.21 6.00 -6.91
C LYS A 126 5.82 5.43 -5.56
N VAL A 127 6.56 5.86 -4.54
CA VAL A 127 6.39 5.40 -3.16
C VAL A 127 6.27 6.61 -2.25
N THR A 128 5.24 6.63 -1.41
CA THR A 128 5.07 7.62 -0.35
C THR A 128 5.56 7.03 0.97
N LEU A 129 6.46 7.73 1.66
CA LEU A 129 6.93 7.35 2.97
C LEU A 129 6.05 7.98 4.04
N VAL A 130 5.54 7.16 4.96
CA VAL A 130 4.69 7.59 6.06
C VAL A 130 5.26 7.10 7.39
N SER A 131 5.44 8.00 8.35
CA SER A 131 5.77 7.70 9.74
C SER A 131 4.70 8.31 10.64
N GLN A 132 4.17 7.55 11.60
CA GLN A 132 3.15 8.03 12.54
C GLN A 132 1.96 8.75 11.86
N GLU A 133 1.43 8.15 10.79
CA GLU A 133 0.31 8.68 9.98
C GLU A 133 0.61 9.99 9.24
N LYS A 134 1.86 10.46 9.25
CA LYS A 134 2.30 11.65 8.51
C LYS A 134 3.18 11.26 7.34
N THR A 135 2.89 11.85 6.18
CA THR A 135 3.78 11.75 5.03
C THR A 135 5.07 12.52 5.33
N ILE A 136 6.21 11.85 5.19
CA ILE A 136 7.54 12.45 5.46
C ILE A 136 8.36 12.63 4.20
N ALA A 137 8.09 11.86 3.14
CA ALA A 137 8.81 11.96 1.88
C ALA A 137 8.06 11.31 0.71
N ALA A 138 8.35 11.80 -0.48
CA ALA A 138 8.09 11.12 -1.73
C ALA A 138 9.38 10.44 -2.21
N ALA A 139 9.24 9.25 -2.78
CA ALA A 139 10.36 8.40 -3.16
C ALA A 139 10.05 7.57 -4.41
N SER A 140 11.09 6.96 -4.97
CA SER A 140 11.02 6.07 -6.12
C SER A 140 11.60 4.69 -5.79
N LEU A 141 11.05 3.65 -6.42
CA LEU A 141 11.58 2.30 -6.30
C LEU A 141 12.83 2.14 -7.18
N VAL A 142 13.95 1.75 -6.61
CA VAL A 142 15.20 1.55 -7.34
C VAL A 142 15.77 0.16 -7.10
N ASN A 143 16.54 -0.33 -8.07
CA ASN A 143 17.31 -1.57 -7.93
C ASN A 143 18.78 -1.21 -7.67
N VAL A 144 19.33 -1.69 -6.55
CA VAL A 144 20.74 -1.55 -6.22
C VAL A 144 21.33 -2.94 -6.05
N GLU A 145 22.22 -3.34 -6.96
CA GLU A 145 22.90 -4.64 -6.93
C GLU A 145 21.93 -5.85 -6.84
N GLY A 146 20.80 -5.78 -7.54
CA GLY A 146 19.79 -6.83 -7.54
C GLY A 146 18.84 -6.79 -6.33
N LYS A 147 18.96 -5.80 -5.45
CA LYS A 147 18.10 -5.62 -4.27
C LYS A 147 17.15 -4.46 -4.46
N ILE A 148 15.94 -4.62 -3.94
CA ILE A 148 14.95 -3.53 -3.94
C ILE A 148 15.34 -2.52 -2.87
N ALA A 149 15.41 -1.26 -3.29
CA ALA A 149 15.67 -0.11 -2.45
C ALA A 149 14.72 1.02 -2.83
N VAL A 150 14.67 2.05 -1.99
CA VAL A 150 13.82 3.23 -2.19
C VAL A 150 14.70 4.46 -2.17
N LYS A 151 14.67 5.26 -3.23
CA LYS A 151 15.41 6.51 -3.32
C LYS A 151 14.50 7.67 -2.96
N ILE A 152 14.92 8.51 -2.03
CA ILE A 152 14.18 9.69 -1.61
C ILE A 152 14.26 10.75 -2.71
N GLU A 153 13.10 11.17 -3.22
CA GLU A 153 13.03 12.22 -4.23
C GLU A 153 12.84 13.58 -3.57
N LYS A 154 11.95 13.65 -2.58
CA LYS A 154 11.63 14.89 -1.86
C LYS A 154 11.23 14.58 -0.43
N VAL A 155 11.76 15.36 0.50
CA VAL A 155 11.39 15.30 1.92
C VAL A 155 10.33 16.36 2.20
N GLU A 156 9.22 15.94 2.78
CA GLU A 156 8.14 16.80 3.27
C GLU A 156 8.43 17.05 4.75
N LYS A 157 9.07 18.17 5.07
CA LYS A 157 9.40 18.57 6.46
C LYS A 157 8.21 19.22 7.14
#